data_AF-A0AAJ0ERS7-F1
#
_entry.id   AF-A0AAJ0ERS7-F1
#
_cell.length_a   1.000
_cell.length_b   1.000
_cell.length_c   1.000
_cell.angle_alpha   90.00
_cell.angle_beta   90.00
_cell.angle_gamma   90.00
#
_symmetry.space_group_name_H-M   'P 1'
#
loop_
_entity.id
_entity.type
_entity.pdbx_description
1 polymer ?
#
loop_
_entity_poly.entity_id
_entity_poly.type
_entity_poly.pdbx_seq_one_letter_code
_entity_poly.pdbx_strand_id
1 'polypeptide(L)'
;MSFSEESLPEQRTENSIALHGPETPFRHWTVVRDFVQGLVNRNGYQDLVSYRTTVERAEKVGNEWKLTVRKEDDEGDDWWVEYFDAVVVATGHYWVPYVPHIEGLEEFEKARPGSVIHSKHFRGRDQFRDKRVVVVGASVSGADISIDLVKTAKLPIYSVVNGRKANLYFGDGAFNHPSISRRATIARIDASTRTVYFQDGTSVSEVDNIVLATGFTWTLPFLPSVSLRNNRVVGLYQHVIYHADPSLLFIGAVAAGLTFKIFEWQAVLAARVLAGRAKLPSKEEQARWEAERVKEKGDDIRFSLVHPHFEEYFETLRELAGEPENGVGRPLPVYDPSWFRVFMDGLELRKDMWVRLNAEAGDKLASGGEAANGVGKEGEKGPIVTTIEAPQEVR
;
A
#
# COMPACT_ATOMS: atom_id res chain seq x y z
N MET A 1 -9.27 1.30 -13.36
CA MET A 1 -9.58 0.91 -11.96
C MET A 1 -10.86 1.62 -11.54
N SER A 2 -12.02 1.03 -11.79
CA SER A 2 -13.34 1.61 -11.50
C SER A 2 -14.32 0.50 -11.14
N PHE A 3 -15.48 0.86 -10.60
CA PHE A 3 -16.58 -0.11 -10.38
C PHE A 3 -17.09 -0.65 -11.72
N SER A 4 -17.79 -1.78 -11.71
CA SER A 4 -18.27 -2.41 -12.94
C SER A 4 -19.29 -1.56 -13.72
N GLU A 5 -20.10 -0.78 -13.02
CA GLU A 5 -21.16 0.05 -13.62
C GLU A 5 -20.82 1.55 -13.62
N GLU A 6 -19.75 1.95 -12.94
CA GLU A 6 -19.33 3.35 -12.83
C GLU A 6 -17.85 3.51 -13.14
N SER A 7 -17.57 4.24 -14.22
CA SER A 7 -16.22 4.60 -14.66
C SER A 7 -15.69 5.83 -13.94
N LEU A 8 -14.38 5.88 -13.73
CA LEU A 8 -13.73 7.09 -13.22
C LEU A 8 -13.85 8.24 -14.24
N PRO A 9 -14.01 9.49 -13.78
CA PRO A 9 -13.99 10.65 -14.67
C PRO A 9 -12.71 10.73 -15.50
N GLU A 10 -12.82 11.27 -16.72
CA GLU A 10 -11.69 11.39 -17.65
C GLU A 10 -10.74 12.56 -17.39
N GLN A 11 -11.00 13.34 -16.33
CA GLN A 11 -10.23 14.54 -16.01
C GLN A 11 -8.76 14.21 -15.68
N ARG A 12 -7.86 14.66 -16.54
CA ARG A 12 -6.40 14.49 -16.41
C ARG A 12 -5.77 15.82 -16.01
N THR A 13 -4.59 15.76 -15.38
CA THR A 13 -3.78 16.96 -15.11
C THR A 13 -2.78 17.18 -16.23
N GLU A 14 -2.35 18.43 -16.43
CA GLU A 14 -1.25 18.76 -17.34
C GLU A 14 0.01 17.95 -17.00
N ASN A 15 0.31 17.78 -15.70
CA ASN A 15 1.46 16.99 -15.25
C ASN A 15 1.34 15.50 -15.65
N SER A 16 0.19 14.87 -15.46
CA SER A 16 0.00 13.47 -15.89
C SER A 16 0.10 13.32 -17.41
N ILE A 17 -0.40 14.29 -18.17
CA ILE A 17 -0.31 14.31 -19.64
C ILE A 17 1.14 14.48 -20.08
N ALA A 18 1.90 15.38 -19.46
CA ALA A 18 3.31 15.59 -19.76
C ALA A 18 4.18 14.35 -19.45
N LEU A 19 3.83 13.58 -18.40
CA LEU A 19 4.58 12.38 -18.01
C LEU A 19 4.24 11.14 -18.84
N HIS A 20 2.97 10.96 -19.21
CA HIS A 20 2.47 9.69 -19.76
C HIS A 20 1.66 9.84 -21.06
N GLY A 21 1.57 11.05 -21.63
CA GLY A 21 0.82 11.33 -22.85
C GLY A 21 -0.66 11.69 -22.61
N PRO A 22 -1.35 12.20 -23.64
CA PRO A 22 -2.74 12.67 -23.55
C PRO A 22 -3.74 11.57 -23.15
N GLU A 23 -3.48 10.33 -23.57
CA GLU A 23 -4.33 9.17 -23.27
C GLU A 23 -4.04 8.52 -21.92
N THR A 24 -3.27 9.18 -21.05
CA THR A 24 -2.88 8.61 -19.75
C THR A 24 -4.09 8.13 -18.94
N PRO A 25 -4.01 6.92 -18.32
CA PRO A 25 -5.05 6.42 -17.43
C PRO A 25 -4.97 7.01 -16.02
N PHE A 26 -3.90 7.76 -15.71
CA PHE A 26 -3.69 8.30 -14.37
C PHE A 26 -4.55 9.55 -14.13
N ARG A 27 -5.10 9.64 -12.92
CA ARG A 27 -5.95 10.73 -12.47
C ARG A 27 -5.35 11.32 -11.21
N HIS A 28 -5.54 12.63 -11.02
CA HIS A 28 -5.18 13.26 -9.75
C HIS A 28 -6.05 12.69 -8.62
N TRP A 29 -5.48 12.59 -7.41
CA TRP A 29 -6.18 11.97 -6.28
C TRP A 29 -7.51 12.66 -5.94
N THR A 30 -7.65 13.96 -6.25
CA THR A 30 -8.92 14.70 -6.07
C THR A 30 -10.03 14.12 -6.94
N VAL A 31 -9.73 13.72 -8.18
CA VAL A 31 -10.72 13.09 -9.07
C VAL A 31 -11.22 11.77 -8.47
N VAL A 32 -10.33 11.00 -7.86
CA VAL A 32 -10.68 9.73 -7.20
C VAL A 32 -11.49 9.98 -5.93
N ARG A 33 -11.09 10.96 -5.10
CA ARG A 33 -11.85 11.38 -3.91
C ARG A 33 -13.27 11.82 -4.29
N ASP A 34 -13.39 12.71 -5.26
CA ASP A 34 -14.65 13.31 -5.67
C ASP A 34 -15.57 12.26 -6.32
N PHE A 35 -15.00 11.29 -7.05
CA PHE A 35 -15.73 10.12 -7.53
C PHE A 35 -16.34 9.31 -6.38
N VAL A 36 -15.55 8.93 -5.37
CA VAL A 36 -16.03 8.13 -4.22
C VAL A 36 -17.06 8.90 -3.39
N GLN A 37 -16.79 10.18 -3.07
CA GLN A 37 -17.77 11.03 -2.37
C GLN A 37 -19.06 11.17 -3.18
N GLY A 38 -18.94 11.30 -4.49
CA GLY A 38 -20.07 11.39 -5.40
C GLY A 38 -20.95 10.14 -5.40
N LEU A 39 -20.41 8.94 -5.19
CA LEU A 39 -21.19 7.70 -5.09
C LEU A 39 -22.15 7.72 -3.90
N VAL A 40 -21.70 8.22 -2.76
CA VAL A 40 -22.56 8.38 -1.57
C VAL A 40 -23.62 9.45 -1.85
N ASN A 41 -23.18 10.59 -2.39
CA ASN A 41 -24.05 11.75 -2.55
C ASN A 41 -25.16 11.54 -3.58
N ARG A 42 -24.84 10.94 -4.74
CA ARG A 42 -25.79 10.76 -5.85
C ARG A 42 -26.83 9.68 -5.57
N ASN A 43 -26.51 8.72 -4.71
CA ASN A 43 -27.42 7.62 -4.36
C ASN A 43 -28.24 7.90 -3.08
N GLY A 44 -28.09 9.08 -2.46
CA GLY A 44 -28.87 9.43 -1.27
C GLY A 44 -28.46 8.67 -0.01
N TYR A 45 -27.22 8.17 0.07
CA TYR A 45 -26.74 7.36 1.20
C TYR A 45 -26.14 8.18 2.35
N GLN A 46 -26.25 9.51 2.30
CA GLN A 46 -25.70 10.40 3.32
C GLN A 46 -26.25 10.08 4.72
N ASP A 47 -27.54 9.73 4.82
CA ASP A 47 -28.20 9.39 6.08
C ASP A 47 -27.79 8.02 6.65
N LEU A 48 -27.02 7.23 5.88
CA LEU A 48 -26.46 5.95 6.32
C LEU A 48 -25.03 6.09 6.86
N VAL A 49 -24.49 7.31 6.92
CA VAL A 49 -23.10 7.57 7.32
C VAL A 49 -23.05 8.55 8.49
N SER A 50 -22.54 8.07 9.63
CA SER A 50 -22.21 8.91 10.78
C SER A 50 -20.78 9.46 10.66
N TYR A 51 -20.64 10.74 10.29
CA TYR A 51 -19.35 11.43 10.24
C TYR A 51 -18.85 11.82 11.65
N ARG A 52 -17.55 12.13 11.78
CA ARG A 52 -16.88 12.47 13.06
C ARG A 52 -17.12 11.42 14.15
N THR A 53 -17.31 10.17 13.77
CA THR A 53 -17.72 9.08 14.65
C THR A 53 -16.70 7.94 14.56
N THR A 54 -16.19 7.48 15.71
CA THR A 54 -15.26 6.36 15.84
C THR A 54 -15.94 5.20 16.56
N VAL A 55 -15.72 3.98 16.05
CA VAL A 55 -16.05 2.75 16.79
C VAL A 55 -14.87 2.46 17.70
N GLU A 56 -15.07 2.60 18.99
CA GLU A 56 -14.02 2.43 20.01
C GLU A 56 -13.92 0.97 20.46
N ARG A 57 -15.03 0.23 20.41
CA ARG A 57 -15.05 -1.21 20.67
C ARG A 57 -16.21 -1.89 19.96
N ALA A 58 -15.97 -3.07 19.40
CA ALA A 58 -16.95 -3.99 18.87
C ALA A 58 -16.72 -5.35 19.55
N GLU A 59 -17.75 -5.89 20.18
CA GLU A 59 -17.70 -7.18 20.87
C GLU A 59 -18.98 -7.98 20.67
N LYS A 60 -18.85 -9.30 20.53
CA LYS A 60 -20.01 -10.20 20.41
C LYS A 60 -20.61 -10.43 21.80
N VAL A 61 -21.90 -10.12 21.97
CA VAL A 61 -22.66 -10.35 23.20
C VAL A 61 -23.90 -11.17 22.86
N GLY A 62 -23.90 -12.45 23.23
CA GLY A 62 -24.94 -13.38 22.78
C GLY A 62 -24.91 -13.52 21.25
N ASN A 63 -26.02 -13.18 20.59
CA ASN A 63 -26.15 -13.28 19.14
C ASN A 63 -25.89 -11.95 18.41
N GLU A 64 -25.68 -10.85 19.13
CA GLU A 64 -25.52 -9.52 18.57
C GLU A 64 -24.10 -8.98 18.79
N TRP A 65 -23.74 -7.96 18.02
CA TRP A 65 -22.54 -7.17 18.15
C TRP A 65 -22.86 -5.89 18.90
N LYS A 66 -22.24 -5.71 20.06
CA LYS A 66 -22.27 -4.48 20.83
C LYS A 66 -21.16 -3.57 20.35
N LEU A 67 -21.52 -2.41 19.81
CA LEU A 67 -20.59 -1.35 19.41
C LEU A 67 -20.62 -0.24 20.45
N THR A 68 -19.45 0.07 21.01
CA THR A 68 -19.23 1.30 21.79
C THR A 68 -18.71 2.36 20.82
N VAL A 69 -19.46 3.44 20.70
CA VAL A 69 -19.27 4.47 19.68
C VAL A 69 -19.01 5.80 20.35
N ARG A 70 -18.10 6.58 19.75
CA ARG A 70 -17.72 7.92 20.18
C ARG A 70 -17.91 8.88 19.02
N LYS A 71 -18.56 10.02 19.25
CA LYS A 71 -18.61 11.13 18.30
C LYS A 71 -17.83 12.30 18.86
N GLU A 72 -16.88 12.77 18.08
CA GLU A 72 -16.01 13.88 18.44
C GLU A 72 -16.75 15.21 18.25
N ASP A 73 -16.89 15.96 19.34
CA ASP A 73 -17.47 17.31 19.38
C ASP A 73 -16.54 18.28 20.14
N ASP A 74 -16.61 19.56 19.80
CA ASP A 74 -15.70 20.59 20.31
C ASP A 74 -16.03 20.92 21.78
N GLU A 75 -17.27 20.67 22.22
CA GLU A 75 -17.74 20.87 23.60
C GLU A 75 -17.56 19.63 24.50
N GLY A 76 -17.14 18.50 23.93
CA GLY A 76 -16.96 17.22 24.61
C GLY A 76 -17.50 16.06 23.79
N ASP A 77 -16.87 14.89 23.93
CA ASP A 77 -17.27 13.72 23.16
C ASP A 77 -18.61 13.12 23.62
N ASP A 78 -19.47 12.78 22.66
CA ASP A 78 -20.67 11.98 22.89
C ASP A 78 -20.34 10.49 22.79
N TRP A 79 -20.83 9.71 23.74
CA TRP A 79 -20.61 8.26 23.81
C TRP A 79 -21.92 7.51 23.93
N TRP A 80 -22.08 6.45 23.15
CA TRP A 80 -23.24 5.58 23.24
C TRP A 80 -22.91 4.15 22.83
N VAL A 81 -23.89 3.27 22.99
CA VAL A 81 -23.82 1.87 22.59
C VAL A 81 -24.93 1.57 21.59
N GLU A 82 -24.59 0.85 20.54
CA GLU A 82 -25.53 0.28 19.59
C GLU A 82 -25.34 -1.23 19.46
N TYR A 83 -26.41 -1.93 19.10
CA TYR A 83 -26.42 -3.38 18.89
C TYR A 83 -26.77 -3.68 17.44
N PHE A 84 -26.03 -4.60 16.84
CA PHE A 84 -26.20 -5.00 15.45
C PHE A 84 -26.16 -6.52 15.31
N ASP A 85 -26.94 -7.07 14.38
CA ASP A 85 -26.85 -8.50 14.05
C ASP A 85 -25.49 -8.88 13.44
N ALA A 86 -24.88 -7.94 12.71
CA ALA A 86 -23.65 -8.16 11.95
C ALA A 86 -22.77 -6.90 11.88
N VAL A 87 -21.47 -7.10 11.62
CA VAL A 87 -20.47 -6.04 11.46
C VAL A 87 -19.66 -6.29 10.19
N VAL A 88 -19.50 -5.24 9.37
CA VAL A 88 -18.61 -5.24 8.20
C VAL A 88 -17.46 -4.28 8.45
N VAL A 89 -16.24 -4.81 8.55
CA VAL A 89 -15.02 -4.05 8.77
C VAL A 89 -14.45 -3.57 7.43
N ALA A 90 -14.50 -2.26 7.20
CA ALA A 90 -13.99 -1.60 5.99
C ALA A 90 -13.04 -0.42 6.31
N THR A 91 -12.31 -0.50 7.43
CA THR A 91 -11.45 0.58 7.94
C THR A 91 -10.15 0.78 7.15
N GLY A 92 -9.82 -0.15 6.24
CA GLY A 92 -8.52 -0.21 5.57
C GLY A 92 -7.38 -0.58 6.52
N HIS A 93 -6.16 -0.68 5.97
CA HIS A 93 -4.96 -1.13 6.69
C HIS A 93 -3.69 -0.31 6.38
N TYR A 94 -3.84 0.82 5.68
CA TYR A 94 -2.74 1.76 5.41
C TYR A 94 -2.78 2.98 6.35
N TRP A 95 -2.97 2.73 7.64
CA TRP A 95 -3.08 3.79 8.65
C TRP A 95 -1.92 3.81 9.65
N VAL A 96 -1.57 2.68 10.29
CA VAL A 96 -0.51 2.62 11.30
C VAL A 96 0.83 2.40 10.61
N PRO A 97 1.78 3.37 10.64
CA PRO A 97 3.08 3.21 10.03
C PRO A 97 3.86 2.03 10.58
N TYR A 98 4.52 1.25 9.71
CA TYR A 98 5.51 0.29 10.16
C TYR A 98 6.86 0.99 10.30
N VAL A 99 7.33 1.18 11.53
CA VAL A 99 8.66 1.75 11.83
C VAL A 99 9.57 0.61 12.29
N PRO A 100 10.59 0.23 11.49
CA PRO A 100 11.52 -0.82 11.91
C PRO A 100 12.40 -0.33 13.05
N HIS A 101 12.77 -1.24 13.95
CA HIS A 101 13.80 -0.96 14.94
C HIS A 101 15.15 -0.75 14.25
N ILE A 102 15.73 0.43 14.42
CA ILE A 102 17.06 0.82 13.92
C ILE A 102 17.76 1.53 15.08
N GLU A 103 18.93 1.03 15.47
CA GLU A 103 19.74 1.64 16.53
C GLU A 103 20.04 3.11 16.19
N GLY A 104 19.77 4.02 17.14
CA GLY A 104 20.00 5.46 16.97
C GLY A 104 18.89 6.24 16.26
N LEU A 105 17.85 5.57 15.75
CA LEU A 105 16.77 6.25 15.01
C LEU A 105 15.91 7.13 15.92
N GLU A 106 15.60 6.65 17.12
CA GLU A 106 14.81 7.41 18.10
C GLU A 106 15.58 8.63 18.59
N GLU A 107 16.87 8.49 18.86
CA GLU A 107 17.77 9.57 19.24
C GLU A 107 17.91 10.61 18.13
N PHE A 108 17.99 10.17 16.87
CA PHE A 108 18.06 11.05 15.72
C PHE A 108 16.78 11.91 15.60
N GLU A 109 15.60 11.29 15.77
CA GLU A 109 14.32 12.02 15.78
C GLU A 109 14.21 12.97 16.98
N LYS A 110 14.55 12.53 18.20
CA LYS A 110 14.48 13.36 19.40
C LYS A 110 15.43 14.57 19.33
N ALA A 111 16.60 14.41 18.72
CA ALA A 111 17.56 15.50 18.56
C ALA A 111 17.05 16.59 17.60
N ARG A 112 16.25 16.23 16.60
CA ARG A 112 15.58 17.16 15.67
C ARG A 112 14.20 16.62 15.27
N PRO A 113 13.12 17.01 15.99
CA PRO A 113 11.79 16.55 15.67
C PRO A 113 11.39 16.86 14.22
N GLY A 114 10.82 15.87 13.53
CA GLY A 114 10.52 15.91 12.10
C GLY A 114 11.69 15.52 11.18
N SER A 115 12.83 15.11 11.74
CA SER A 115 13.95 14.58 10.95
C SER A 115 13.68 13.16 10.47
N VAL A 116 12.88 12.37 11.19
CA VAL A 116 12.36 11.08 10.76
C VAL A 116 10.87 11.21 10.47
N ILE A 117 10.48 10.91 9.22
CA ILE A 117 9.07 10.84 8.86
C ILE A 117 8.74 9.50 8.20
N HIS A 118 7.50 9.07 8.31
CA HIS A 118 6.96 7.98 7.49
C HIS A 118 6.35 8.53 6.19
N SER A 119 6.28 7.72 5.14
CA SER A 119 5.64 8.07 3.86
C SER A 119 4.21 8.58 4.02
N LYS A 120 3.49 8.10 5.05
CA LYS A 120 2.17 8.61 5.47
C LYS A 120 2.15 10.13 5.72
N HIS A 121 3.26 10.71 6.16
CA HIS A 121 3.40 12.14 6.48
C HIS A 121 4.07 12.94 5.34
N PHE A 122 4.46 12.30 4.24
CA PHE A 122 4.98 13.00 3.08
C PHE A 122 3.84 13.79 2.41
N ARG A 123 3.96 15.13 2.34
CA ARG A 123 2.96 16.03 1.73
C ARG A 123 3.49 16.80 0.51
N GLY A 124 4.75 16.58 0.17
CA GLY A 124 5.43 17.25 -0.94
C GLY A 124 6.92 17.39 -0.66
N ARG A 125 7.67 17.64 -1.73
CA ARG A 125 9.13 17.77 -1.72
C ARG A 125 9.67 19.08 -1.14
N ASP A 126 8.86 20.14 -1.06
CA ASP A 126 9.36 21.49 -0.76
C ASP A 126 10.07 21.60 0.59
N GLN A 127 9.60 20.86 1.59
CA GLN A 127 10.24 20.82 2.92
C GLN A 127 11.63 20.17 2.93
N PHE A 128 12.03 19.51 1.84
CA PHE A 128 13.32 18.83 1.69
C PHE A 128 14.31 19.62 0.83
N ARG A 129 13.98 20.85 0.44
CA ARG A 129 14.85 21.71 -0.36
C ARG A 129 16.23 21.84 0.27
N ASP A 130 17.27 21.55 -0.52
CA ASP A 130 18.68 21.57 -0.12
C ASP A 130 19.06 20.67 1.07
N LYS A 131 18.17 19.75 1.47
CA LYS A 131 18.41 18.79 2.56
C LYS A 131 18.96 17.47 2.04
N ARG A 132 19.88 16.86 2.79
CA ARG A 132 20.38 15.51 2.53
C ARG A 132 19.40 14.48 3.08
N VAL A 133 18.81 13.68 2.19
CA VAL A 133 17.71 12.77 2.54
C VAL A 133 18.08 11.30 2.31
N VAL A 134 17.76 10.45 3.29
CA VAL A 134 17.78 8.99 3.18
C VAL A 134 16.35 8.47 3.08
N VAL A 135 16.02 7.71 2.03
CA VAL A 135 14.70 7.09 1.84
C VAL A 135 14.82 5.58 2.11
N VAL A 136 14.03 5.07 3.06
CA VAL A 136 14.07 3.67 3.48
C VAL A 136 12.89 2.88 2.90
N GLY A 137 13.13 2.09 1.85
CA GLY A 137 12.10 1.22 1.26
C GLY A 137 12.25 1.08 -0.26
N ALA A 138 12.06 -0.15 -0.76
CA ALA A 138 12.21 -0.50 -2.18
C ALA A 138 10.88 -0.74 -2.92
N SER A 139 9.75 -0.37 -2.29
CA SER A 139 8.42 -0.53 -2.87
C SER A 139 7.91 0.81 -3.42
N VAL A 140 6.61 0.86 -3.77
CA VAL A 140 5.96 1.96 -4.50
C VAL A 140 6.25 3.34 -3.91
N SER A 141 6.02 3.53 -2.61
CA SER A 141 6.26 4.83 -1.96
C SER A 141 7.74 5.20 -1.95
N GLY A 142 8.65 4.24 -1.79
CA GLY A 142 10.09 4.50 -1.80
C GLY A 142 10.57 4.96 -3.18
N ALA A 143 10.06 4.32 -4.24
CA ALA A 143 10.34 4.69 -5.62
C ALA A 143 9.81 6.10 -5.95
N ASP A 144 8.54 6.37 -5.64
CA ASP A 144 7.93 7.68 -5.91
C ASP A 144 8.63 8.79 -5.14
N ILE A 145 8.83 8.64 -3.83
CA ILE A 145 9.46 9.66 -3.01
C ILE A 145 10.90 9.90 -3.47
N SER A 146 11.67 8.86 -3.80
CA SER A 146 13.05 9.03 -4.25
C SER A 146 13.12 9.83 -5.55
N ILE A 147 12.26 9.52 -6.55
CA ILE A 147 12.18 10.25 -7.82
C ILE A 147 11.63 11.68 -7.62
N ASP A 148 10.66 11.87 -6.73
CA ASP A 148 10.08 13.18 -6.40
C ASP A 148 11.16 14.11 -5.82
N LEU A 149 11.97 13.60 -4.88
CA LEU A 149 13.00 14.37 -4.19
C LEU A 149 14.19 14.75 -5.08
N VAL A 150 14.48 14.02 -6.15
CA VAL A 150 15.57 14.35 -7.10
C VAL A 150 15.47 15.79 -7.63
N LYS A 151 14.26 16.35 -7.75
CA LYS A 151 14.08 17.71 -8.30
C LYS A 151 14.26 18.83 -7.27
N THR A 152 14.50 18.53 -5.99
CA THR A 152 14.42 19.56 -4.92
C THR A 152 15.39 19.35 -3.77
N ALA A 153 15.63 18.12 -3.33
CA ALA A 153 16.54 17.84 -2.23
C ALA A 153 18.01 17.88 -2.67
N LYS A 154 18.93 17.94 -1.70
CA LYS A 154 20.37 17.89 -1.96
C LYS A 154 20.74 16.53 -2.51
N LEU A 155 21.37 16.52 -3.68
CA LEU A 155 21.76 15.30 -4.37
C LEU A 155 23.08 14.73 -3.81
N PRO A 156 23.29 13.40 -3.94
CA PRO A 156 22.31 12.41 -4.39
C PRO A 156 21.24 12.10 -3.33
N ILE A 157 20.11 11.57 -3.75
CA ILE A 157 19.12 10.96 -2.84
C ILE A 157 19.63 9.58 -2.45
N TYR A 158 19.67 9.26 -1.16
CA TYR A 158 20.17 7.97 -0.67
C TYR A 158 19.01 6.99 -0.44
N SER A 159 18.84 6.00 -1.32
CA SER A 159 17.72 5.05 -1.24
C SER A 159 18.19 3.69 -0.72
N VAL A 160 17.65 3.25 0.42
CA VAL A 160 17.97 1.96 1.07
C VAL A 160 17.22 0.83 0.36
N VAL A 161 17.85 0.25 -0.67
CA VAL A 161 17.21 -0.72 -1.57
C VAL A 161 18.11 -1.92 -1.93
N ASN A 162 19.42 -1.87 -1.67
CA ASN A 162 20.31 -2.98 -1.99
C ASN A 162 19.99 -4.20 -1.10
N GLY A 163 20.01 -5.39 -1.70
CA GLY A 163 19.66 -6.65 -1.02
C GLY A 163 18.15 -6.84 -0.80
N ARG A 164 17.29 -5.91 -1.26
CA ARG A 164 15.83 -6.06 -1.19
C ARG A 164 15.27 -6.61 -2.50
N LYS A 165 14.26 -7.47 -2.40
CA LYS A 165 13.52 -7.93 -3.58
C LYS A 165 12.80 -6.75 -4.23
N ALA A 166 12.94 -6.62 -5.54
CA ALA A 166 12.23 -5.62 -6.32
C ALA A 166 10.71 -5.78 -6.16
N ASN A 167 9.97 -4.68 -6.27
CA ASN A 167 8.52 -4.73 -6.24
C ASN A 167 8.00 -5.56 -7.43
N LEU A 168 7.04 -6.44 -7.17
CA LEU A 168 6.49 -7.36 -8.16
C LEU A 168 5.96 -6.67 -9.43
N TYR A 169 5.33 -5.50 -9.28
CA TYR A 169 4.70 -4.78 -10.38
C TYR A 169 5.62 -3.74 -11.02
N PHE A 170 6.45 -3.10 -10.22
CA PHE A 170 7.19 -1.90 -10.62
C PHE A 170 8.68 -2.18 -10.88
N GLY A 171 9.19 -3.35 -10.46
CA GLY A 171 10.62 -3.62 -10.47
C GLY A 171 11.38 -2.64 -9.56
N ASP A 172 12.61 -2.30 -9.94
CA ASP A 172 13.48 -1.38 -9.22
C ASP A 172 14.03 -0.23 -10.11
N GLY A 173 13.52 -0.09 -11.34
CA GLY A 173 14.02 0.86 -12.33
C GLY A 173 13.99 2.32 -11.88
N ALA A 174 13.06 2.69 -11.00
CA ALA A 174 13.02 4.01 -10.36
C ALA A 174 14.32 4.36 -9.61
N PHE A 175 15.02 3.37 -9.06
CA PHE A 175 16.24 3.59 -8.28
C PHE A 175 17.50 3.63 -9.14
N ASN A 176 17.38 3.51 -10.46
CA ASN A 176 18.50 3.59 -11.41
C ASN A 176 18.77 5.02 -11.91
N HIS A 177 18.00 6.01 -11.42
CA HIS A 177 18.25 7.41 -11.71
C HIS A 177 19.67 7.81 -11.25
N PRO A 178 20.48 8.51 -12.06
CA PRO A 178 21.89 8.77 -11.74
C PRO A 178 22.08 9.65 -10.48
N SER A 179 21.09 10.46 -10.13
CA SER A 179 21.06 11.24 -8.88
C SER A 179 20.55 10.47 -7.66
N ILE A 180 20.29 9.16 -7.78
CA ILE A 180 19.93 8.27 -6.67
C ILE A 180 21.12 7.36 -6.36
N SER A 181 21.57 7.40 -5.11
CA SER A 181 22.57 6.50 -4.56
C SER A 181 21.86 5.35 -3.84
N ARG A 182 21.89 4.16 -4.44
CA ARG A 182 21.35 2.95 -3.80
C ARG A 182 22.25 2.52 -2.64
N ARG A 183 21.65 2.20 -1.49
CA ARG A 183 22.33 1.82 -0.24
C ARG A 183 21.84 0.48 0.30
N ALA A 184 22.72 -0.24 1.01
CA ALA A 184 22.36 -1.40 1.81
C ALA A 184 21.50 -1.01 3.00
N THR A 185 20.93 -2.01 3.70
CA THR A 185 20.15 -1.80 4.93
C THR A 185 20.93 -0.99 5.95
N ILE A 186 20.24 -0.08 6.65
CA ILE A 186 20.84 0.71 7.74
C ILE A 186 21.22 -0.24 8.87
N ALA A 187 22.48 -0.17 9.31
CA ALA A 187 22.99 -0.89 10.47
C ALA A 187 22.68 -0.11 11.75
N ARG A 188 23.03 1.18 11.78
CA ARG A 188 22.81 2.09 12.91
C ARG A 188 22.89 3.55 12.47
N ILE A 189 22.44 4.46 13.32
CA ILE A 189 22.49 5.90 13.12
C ILE A 189 23.24 6.52 14.29
N ASP A 190 24.21 7.39 14.00
CA ASP A 190 24.81 8.26 15.00
C ASP A 190 24.08 9.61 14.98
N ALA A 191 23.24 9.85 15.98
CA ALA A 191 22.45 11.06 16.09
C ALA A 191 23.31 12.31 16.31
N SER A 192 24.46 12.17 16.99
CA SER A 192 25.34 13.28 17.34
C SER A 192 26.05 13.86 16.13
N THR A 193 26.49 12.99 15.20
CA THR A 193 27.16 13.39 13.96
C THR A 193 26.24 13.37 12.74
N ARG A 194 24.96 13.01 12.92
CA ARG A 194 23.98 12.83 11.83
C ARG A 194 24.45 11.84 10.76
N THR A 195 25.14 10.77 11.18
CA THR A 195 25.71 9.78 10.26
C THR A 195 24.87 8.52 10.23
N VAL A 196 24.45 8.11 9.05
CA VAL A 196 23.77 6.83 8.80
C VAL A 196 24.80 5.82 8.33
N TYR A 197 24.94 4.70 9.04
CA TYR A 197 25.84 3.60 8.71
C TYR A 197 25.05 2.44 8.11
N PHE A 198 25.57 1.84 7.05
CA PHE A 198 24.92 0.73 6.34
C PHE A 198 25.66 -0.59 6.58
N GLN A 199 24.94 -1.70 6.39
CA GLN A 199 25.46 -3.05 6.61
C GLN A 199 26.63 -3.44 5.67
N ASP A 200 26.79 -2.74 4.55
CA ASP A 200 27.91 -2.91 3.62
C ASP A 200 29.19 -2.15 4.05
N GLY A 201 29.20 -1.55 5.24
CA GLY A 201 30.31 -0.77 5.77
C GLY A 201 30.36 0.68 5.27
N THR A 202 29.51 1.06 4.31
CA THR A 202 29.44 2.46 3.85
C THR A 202 28.67 3.33 4.84
N SER A 203 28.83 4.65 4.74
CA SER A 203 28.07 5.61 5.54
C SER A 203 27.78 6.90 4.79
N VAL A 204 26.83 7.69 5.32
CA VAL A 204 26.48 9.02 4.85
C VAL A 204 26.36 9.93 6.06
N SER A 205 27.21 10.97 6.12
CA SER A 205 27.19 12.00 7.17
C SER A 205 26.20 13.12 6.85
N GLU A 206 26.00 14.05 7.79
CA GLU A 206 25.18 15.26 7.60
C GLU A 206 23.78 14.98 7.05
N VAL A 207 23.15 13.87 7.47
CA VAL A 207 21.79 13.54 7.06
C VAL A 207 20.80 14.47 7.78
N ASP A 208 19.99 15.17 7.00
CA ASP A 208 18.97 16.07 7.52
C ASP A 208 17.67 15.32 7.81
N ASN A 209 17.27 14.41 6.90
CA ASN A 209 16.03 13.66 7.00
C ASN A 209 16.16 12.18 6.64
N ILE A 210 15.38 11.35 7.35
CA ILE A 210 15.11 9.95 7.03
C ILE A 210 13.62 9.79 6.72
N VAL A 211 13.29 9.33 5.51
CA VAL A 211 11.92 9.05 5.09
C VAL A 211 11.68 7.55 5.06
N LEU A 212 10.91 7.04 6.02
CA LEU A 212 10.52 5.65 6.11
C LEU A 212 9.38 5.36 5.12
N ALA A 213 9.69 4.67 4.02
CA ALA A 213 8.75 4.14 3.06
C ALA A 213 8.56 2.62 3.27
N THR A 214 8.34 2.25 4.53
CA THR A 214 8.43 0.88 5.05
C THR A 214 7.07 0.17 5.16
N GLY A 215 5.99 0.82 4.75
CA GLY A 215 4.65 0.23 4.71
C GLY A 215 3.89 0.43 6.01
N PHE A 216 2.90 -0.42 6.26
CA PHE A 216 1.97 -0.24 7.35
C PHE A 216 1.73 -1.54 8.09
N THR A 217 1.24 -1.42 9.32
CA THR A 217 0.86 -2.51 10.19
C THR A 217 -0.66 -2.59 10.31
N TRP A 218 -1.20 -3.80 10.19
CA TRP A 218 -2.59 -4.11 10.50
C TRP A 218 -2.86 -3.88 11.98
N THR A 219 -3.93 -3.16 12.27
CA THR A 219 -4.41 -2.93 13.64
C THR A 219 -5.92 -2.92 13.65
N LEU A 220 -6.53 -3.60 14.62
CA LEU A 220 -7.96 -3.59 14.88
C LEU A 220 -8.20 -3.31 16.37
N PRO A 221 -7.82 -2.13 16.88
CA PRO A 221 -7.88 -1.83 18.32
C PRO A 221 -9.30 -1.93 18.88
N PHE A 222 -10.30 -1.61 18.05
CA PHE A 222 -11.71 -1.71 18.40
C PHE A 222 -12.24 -3.15 18.40
N LEU A 223 -11.54 -4.13 17.82
CA LEU A 223 -12.03 -5.50 17.65
C LEU A 223 -11.04 -6.53 18.24
N PRO A 224 -10.87 -6.55 19.58
CA PRO A 224 -9.82 -7.33 20.24
C PRO A 224 -10.02 -8.85 20.15
N SER A 225 -11.21 -9.33 19.81
CA SER A 225 -11.50 -10.76 19.63
C SER A 225 -10.91 -11.33 18.33
N VAL A 226 -10.47 -10.48 17.41
CA VAL A 226 -9.90 -10.90 16.12
C VAL A 226 -8.38 -10.87 16.19
N SER A 227 -7.77 -12.03 16.00
CA SER A 227 -6.33 -12.18 15.98
C SER A 227 -5.70 -11.63 14.70
N LEU A 228 -4.68 -10.80 14.89
CA LEU A 228 -3.77 -10.38 13.83
C LEU A 228 -2.46 -11.17 13.95
N ARG A 229 -1.96 -11.69 12.84
CA ARG A 229 -0.67 -12.40 12.79
C ARG A 229 0.08 -12.03 11.53
N ASN A 230 1.37 -11.79 11.62
CA ASN A 230 2.26 -11.52 10.49
C ASN A 230 1.70 -10.49 9.48
N ASN A 231 1.12 -9.42 10.01
CA ASN A 231 0.51 -8.34 9.23
C ASN A 231 -0.68 -8.75 8.35
N ARG A 232 -1.52 -9.65 8.85
CA ARG A 232 -2.83 -10.00 8.28
C ARG A 232 -3.84 -10.37 9.37
N VAL A 233 -5.11 -10.41 8.99
CA VAL A 233 -6.19 -10.96 9.82
C VAL A 233 -6.21 -12.49 9.65
N VAL A 234 -6.29 -13.22 10.78
CA VAL A 234 -6.41 -14.67 10.79
C VAL A 234 -7.89 -15.05 10.71
N GLY A 235 -8.22 -16.09 9.94
CA GLY A 235 -9.57 -16.61 9.84
C GLY A 235 -10.46 -15.97 8.76
N LEU A 236 -9.88 -15.23 7.82
CA LEU A 236 -10.65 -14.57 6.74
C LEU A 236 -10.70 -15.40 5.46
N TYR A 237 -11.73 -16.23 5.33
CA TYR A 237 -12.01 -16.97 4.11
C TYR A 237 -12.27 -16.00 2.95
N GLN A 238 -11.54 -16.23 1.84
CA GLN A 238 -11.55 -15.38 0.64
C GLN A 238 -11.28 -13.89 0.92
N HIS A 239 -10.63 -13.59 2.06
CA HIS A 239 -10.38 -12.23 2.54
C HIS A 239 -11.66 -11.41 2.86
N VAL A 240 -12.80 -12.09 3.04
CA VAL A 240 -14.12 -11.46 3.31
C VAL A 240 -14.76 -12.02 4.57
N ILE A 241 -14.84 -13.34 4.70
CA ILE A 241 -15.71 -13.99 5.70
C ILE A 241 -14.88 -14.43 6.89
N TYR A 242 -15.19 -13.93 8.09
CA TYR A 242 -14.58 -14.45 9.30
C TYR A 242 -15.17 -15.82 9.63
N HIS A 243 -14.44 -16.89 9.36
CA HIS A 243 -15.01 -18.25 9.34
C HIS A 243 -15.50 -18.72 10.73
N ALA A 244 -15.03 -18.11 11.81
CA ALA A 244 -15.49 -18.44 13.16
C ALA A 244 -16.93 -17.95 13.38
N ASP A 245 -17.25 -16.74 12.90
CA ASP A 245 -18.56 -16.09 12.98
C ASP A 245 -18.83 -15.29 11.70
N PRO A 246 -19.67 -15.80 10.77
CA PRO A 246 -19.94 -15.13 9.49
C PRO A 246 -20.81 -13.87 9.61
N SER A 247 -21.25 -13.49 10.82
CA SER A 247 -21.81 -12.16 11.08
C SER A 247 -20.73 -11.07 11.15
N LEU A 248 -19.45 -11.46 11.14
CA LEU A 248 -18.31 -10.55 10.98
C LEU A 248 -17.68 -10.72 9.60
N LEU A 249 -17.63 -9.63 8.85
CA LEU A 249 -17.14 -9.61 7.47
C LEU A 249 -16.11 -8.49 7.29
N PHE A 250 -15.28 -8.60 6.26
CA PHE A 250 -14.24 -7.64 5.93
C PHE A 250 -14.32 -7.25 4.46
N ILE A 251 -14.07 -5.98 4.17
CA ILE A 251 -13.90 -5.47 2.82
C ILE A 251 -12.52 -4.80 2.74
N GLY A 252 -11.77 -5.16 1.72
CA GLY A 252 -10.44 -4.62 1.45
C GLY A 252 -9.31 -5.22 2.28
N ALA A 253 -9.49 -6.41 2.85
CA ALA A 253 -8.43 -7.18 3.50
C ALA A 253 -7.48 -7.90 2.50
N VAL A 254 -7.24 -7.27 1.35
CA VAL A 254 -6.35 -7.77 0.28
C VAL A 254 -5.17 -6.81 0.09
N ALA A 255 -4.02 -7.34 -0.31
CA ALA A 255 -2.91 -6.53 -0.79
C ALA A 255 -3.13 -6.16 -2.26
N ALA A 256 -2.55 -5.02 -2.66
CA ALA A 256 -2.66 -4.29 -3.93
C ALA A 256 -3.13 -5.05 -5.20
N GLY A 257 -3.83 -4.32 -6.08
CA GLY A 257 -4.32 -4.80 -7.38
C GLY A 257 -5.84 -4.64 -7.48
N LEU A 258 -6.36 -4.36 -8.69
CA LEU A 258 -7.80 -4.25 -9.04
C LEU A 258 -8.79 -3.75 -7.96
N THR A 259 -8.36 -2.81 -7.12
CA THR A 259 -8.94 -2.45 -5.81
C THR A 259 -10.44 -2.18 -5.83
N PHE A 260 -10.94 -1.25 -6.63
CA PHE A 260 -12.38 -0.95 -6.68
C PHE A 260 -13.23 -2.14 -7.15
N LYS A 261 -12.74 -2.92 -8.12
CA LYS A 261 -13.44 -4.12 -8.58
C LYS A 261 -13.43 -5.20 -7.50
N ILE A 262 -12.30 -5.43 -6.84
CA ILE A 262 -12.24 -6.40 -5.73
C ILE A 262 -13.21 -5.98 -4.63
N PHE A 263 -13.21 -4.72 -4.21
CA PHE A 263 -14.08 -4.24 -3.13
C PHE A 263 -15.56 -4.41 -3.49
N GLU A 264 -15.92 -4.22 -4.76
CA GLU A 264 -17.28 -4.45 -5.24
C GLU A 264 -17.70 -5.90 -5.13
N TRP A 265 -16.87 -6.86 -5.56
CA TRP A 265 -17.20 -8.29 -5.45
C TRP A 265 -17.29 -8.72 -3.99
N GLN A 266 -16.38 -8.23 -3.15
CA GLN A 266 -16.40 -8.48 -1.72
C GLN A 266 -17.66 -7.90 -1.07
N ALA A 267 -18.07 -6.69 -1.44
CA ALA A 267 -19.28 -6.04 -0.92
C ALA A 267 -20.55 -6.80 -1.33
N VAL A 268 -20.65 -7.25 -2.59
CA VAL A 268 -21.80 -8.04 -3.05
C VAL A 268 -21.85 -9.41 -2.36
N LEU A 269 -20.71 -10.10 -2.21
CA LEU A 269 -20.64 -11.34 -1.44
C LEU A 269 -21.07 -11.10 0.02
N ALA A 270 -20.49 -10.11 0.69
CA ALA A 270 -20.83 -9.76 2.07
C ALA A 270 -22.34 -9.49 2.24
N ALA A 271 -22.93 -8.66 1.38
CA ALA A 271 -24.36 -8.37 1.42
C ALA A 271 -25.24 -9.63 1.24
N ARG A 272 -24.83 -10.56 0.36
CA ARG A 272 -25.58 -11.81 0.14
C ARG A 272 -25.36 -12.85 1.24
N VAL A 273 -24.20 -12.86 1.91
CA VAL A 273 -24.00 -13.63 3.14
C VAL A 273 -24.98 -13.16 4.21
N LEU A 274 -25.05 -11.86 4.47
CA LEU A 274 -25.97 -11.28 5.46
C LEU A 274 -27.45 -11.48 5.11
N ALA A 275 -27.78 -11.49 3.81
CA ALA A 275 -29.13 -11.78 3.34
C ALA A 275 -29.49 -13.29 3.34
N GLY A 276 -28.56 -14.18 3.72
CA GLY A 276 -28.77 -15.63 3.68
C GLY A 276 -28.88 -16.22 2.27
N ARG A 277 -28.39 -15.49 1.25
CA ARG A 277 -28.46 -15.87 -0.18
C ARG A 277 -27.14 -16.39 -0.76
N ALA A 278 -26.02 -16.21 -0.05
CA ALA A 278 -24.73 -16.74 -0.48
C ALA A 278 -24.60 -18.25 -0.24
N LYS A 279 -23.81 -18.91 -1.08
CA LYS A 279 -23.50 -20.35 -1.00
C LYS A 279 -22.12 -20.54 -0.40
N LEU A 280 -22.04 -20.62 0.93
CA LEU A 280 -20.76 -20.79 1.62
C LEU A 280 -20.43 -22.27 1.81
N PRO A 281 -19.16 -22.67 1.65
CA PRO A 281 -18.71 -24.00 2.06
C PRO A 281 -18.70 -24.10 3.60
N SER A 282 -18.53 -25.32 4.11
CA SER A 282 -18.45 -25.60 5.55
C SER A 282 -17.33 -24.80 6.23
N LYS A 283 -17.43 -24.59 7.55
CA LYS A 283 -16.38 -23.88 8.31
C LYS A 283 -15.02 -24.59 8.21
N GLU A 284 -15.04 -25.92 8.12
CA GLU A 284 -13.87 -26.77 7.96
C GLU A 284 -13.19 -26.55 6.61
N GLU A 285 -13.96 -26.39 5.54
CA GLU A 285 -13.44 -26.07 4.20
C GLU A 285 -12.88 -24.65 4.13
N GLN A 286 -13.52 -23.69 4.79
CA GLN A 286 -13.02 -22.32 4.90
C GLN A 286 -11.68 -22.25 5.65
N ALA A 287 -11.55 -22.97 6.77
CA ALA A 287 -10.30 -23.07 7.51
C ALA A 287 -9.20 -23.81 6.71
N ARG A 288 -9.58 -24.84 5.95
CA ARG A 288 -8.66 -25.57 5.06
C ARG A 288 -8.13 -24.67 3.95
N TRP A 289 -8.96 -23.83 3.35
CA TRP A 289 -8.54 -22.84 2.35
C TRP A 289 -7.45 -21.92 2.91
N GLU A 290 -7.60 -21.42 4.14
CA GLU A 290 -6.57 -20.59 4.76
C GLU A 290 -5.26 -21.36 4.96
N ALA A 291 -5.35 -22.58 5.48
CA ALA A 291 -4.17 -23.42 5.72
C ALA A 291 -3.40 -23.72 4.43
N GLU A 292 -4.09 -24.07 3.34
CA GLU A 292 -3.46 -24.32 2.03
C GLU A 292 -2.87 -23.05 1.44
N ARG A 293 -3.57 -21.91 1.54
CA ARG A 293 -3.05 -20.63 1.05
C ARG A 293 -1.81 -20.17 1.81
N VAL A 294 -1.74 -20.42 3.12
CA VAL A 294 -0.53 -20.18 3.92
C VAL A 294 0.64 -21.03 3.42
N LYS A 295 0.42 -22.31 3.08
CA LYS A 295 1.47 -23.17 2.50
C LYS A 295 1.93 -22.66 1.13
N GLU A 296 1.00 -22.19 0.31
CA GLU A 296 1.28 -21.76 -1.07
C GLU A 296 1.95 -20.38 -1.15
N LYS A 297 1.43 -19.37 -0.43
CA LYS A 297 1.87 -17.98 -0.53
C LYS A 297 2.79 -17.52 0.61
N GLY A 298 2.79 -18.25 1.73
CA GLY A 298 3.47 -17.88 2.98
C GLY A 298 2.54 -17.14 3.96
N ASP A 299 2.89 -17.20 5.24
CA ASP A 299 2.17 -16.52 6.33
C ASP A 299 2.67 -15.08 6.53
N ASP A 300 2.53 -14.24 5.51
CA ASP A 300 2.86 -12.81 5.55
C ASP A 300 1.94 -12.01 4.62
N ILE A 301 2.30 -10.77 4.29
CA ILE A 301 1.51 -9.90 3.39
C ILE A 301 1.17 -10.56 2.04
N ARG A 302 2.00 -11.50 1.55
CA ARG A 302 1.76 -12.25 0.32
C ARG A 302 0.51 -13.12 0.38
N PHE A 303 0.10 -13.57 1.57
CA PHE A 303 -1.16 -14.27 1.77
C PHE A 303 -2.35 -13.49 1.19
N SER A 304 -2.33 -12.17 1.36
CA SER A 304 -3.43 -11.29 0.93
C SER A 304 -3.35 -10.85 -0.54
N LEU A 305 -2.33 -11.28 -1.30
CA LEU A 305 -2.19 -10.93 -2.72
C LEU A 305 -3.10 -11.80 -3.58
N VAL A 306 -3.97 -11.17 -4.36
CA VAL A 306 -4.80 -11.87 -5.35
C VAL A 306 -3.97 -12.30 -6.57
N HIS A 307 -2.98 -11.49 -6.97
CA HIS A 307 -2.14 -11.79 -8.11
C HIS A 307 -1.37 -13.13 -7.99
N PRO A 308 -1.21 -13.89 -9.08
CA PRO A 308 -1.73 -13.62 -10.44
C PRO A 308 -3.16 -14.12 -10.70
N HIS A 309 -3.81 -14.73 -9.71
CA HIS A 309 -5.05 -15.50 -9.85
C HIS A 309 -6.31 -14.62 -9.77
N PHE A 310 -6.34 -13.51 -10.53
CA PHE A 310 -7.48 -12.60 -10.52
C PHE A 310 -8.76 -13.27 -11.00
N GLU A 311 -8.71 -13.99 -12.12
CA GLU A 311 -9.88 -14.71 -12.66
C GLU A 311 -10.49 -15.66 -11.65
N GLU A 312 -9.67 -16.56 -11.08
CA GLU A 312 -10.09 -17.50 -10.04
C GLU A 312 -10.75 -16.78 -8.85
N TYR A 313 -10.16 -15.68 -8.38
CA TYR A 313 -10.71 -14.92 -7.27
C TYR A 313 -12.07 -14.28 -7.61
N PHE A 314 -12.17 -13.59 -8.74
CA PHE A 314 -13.42 -12.94 -9.16
C PHE A 314 -14.53 -13.97 -9.40
N GLU A 315 -14.23 -15.09 -10.06
CA GLU A 315 -15.21 -16.14 -10.33
C GLU A 315 -15.61 -16.89 -9.05
N THR A 316 -14.68 -17.14 -8.12
CA THR A 316 -15.02 -17.73 -6.82
C THR A 316 -15.98 -16.83 -6.04
N LEU A 317 -15.69 -15.53 -5.95
CA LEU A 317 -16.58 -14.59 -5.26
C LEU A 317 -17.95 -14.50 -5.95
N ARG A 318 -17.99 -14.56 -7.29
CA ARG A 318 -19.23 -14.59 -8.06
C ARG A 318 -20.04 -15.85 -7.79
N GLU A 319 -19.40 -17.02 -7.76
CA GLU A 319 -20.04 -18.30 -7.47
C GLU A 319 -20.61 -18.34 -6.04
N LEU A 320 -19.80 -17.95 -5.05
CA LEU A 320 -20.21 -17.86 -3.65
C LEU A 320 -21.38 -16.89 -3.47
N ALA A 321 -21.34 -15.75 -4.14
CA ALA A 321 -22.39 -14.74 -4.05
C ALA A 321 -23.66 -15.18 -4.80
N GLY A 322 -23.55 -15.91 -5.91
CA GLY A 322 -24.68 -16.28 -6.76
C GLY A 322 -25.22 -15.12 -7.61
N GLU A 323 -26.38 -15.31 -8.24
CA GLU A 323 -27.04 -14.30 -9.08
C GLU A 323 -28.10 -13.53 -8.29
N PRO A 324 -28.53 -12.34 -8.77
CA PRO A 324 -29.72 -11.67 -8.25
C PRO A 324 -30.96 -12.57 -8.34
N GLU A 325 -31.82 -12.51 -7.33
CA GLU A 325 -33.08 -13.26 -7.27
C GLU A 325 -34.25 -12.27 -7.34
N ASN A 326 -35.25 -12.56 -8.17
CA ASN A 326 -36.46 -11.73 -8.32
C ASN A 326 -36.17 -10.24 -8.60
N GLY A 327 -35.08 -9.95 -9.31
CA GLY A 327 -34.64 -8.57 -9.61
C GLY A 327 -33.97 -7.83 -8.44
N VAL A 328 -33.70 -8.52 -7.32
CA VAL A 328 -33.09 -7.90 -6.13
C VAL A 328 -31.61 -8.27 -5.98
N GLY A 329 -30.77 -7.24 -5.92
CA GLY A 329 -29.32 -7.34 -5.71
C GLY A 329 -28.52 -7.10 -6.99
N ARG A 330 -27.25 -6.74 -6.81
CA ARG A 330 -26.35 -6.37 -7.89
C ARG A 330 -25.82 -7.60 -8.63
N PRO A 331 -25.91 -7.68 -9.98
CA PRO A 331 -25.23 -8.72 -10.73
C PRO A 331 -23.71 -8.47 -10.70
N LEU A 332 -22.92 -9.54 -10.58
CA LEU A 332 -21.47 -9.47 -10.71
C LEU A 332 -21.12 -9.93 -12.13
N PRO A 333 -20.50 -9.08 -12.98
CA PRO A 333 -20.12 -9.51 -14.31
C PRO A 333 -19.07 -10.62 -14.23
N VAL A 334 -18.97 -11.41 -15.29
CA VAL A 334 -17.89 -12.38 -15.46
C VAL A 334 -16.56 -11.63 -15.54
N TYR A 335 -15.49 -12.21 -15.01
CA TYR A 335 -14.15 -11.68 -15.12
C TYR A 335 -13.77 -11.43 -16.59
N ASP A 336 -13.33 -10.22 -16.88
CA ASP A 336 -12.78 -9.86 -18.19
C ASP A 336 -11.25 -9.72 -18.07
N PRO A 337 -10.46 -10.54 -18.80
CA PRO A 337 -9.01 -10.44 -18.83
C PRO A 337 -8.48 -9.06 -19.23
N SER A 338 -9.29 -8.23 -19.92
CA SER A 338 -8.96 -6.84 -20.23
C SER A 338 -8.67 -6.00 -18.98
N TRP A 339 -9.29 -6.31 -17.83
CA TRP A 339 -9.08 -5.55 -16.59
C TRP A 339 -7.64 -5.68 -16.09
N PHE A 340 -7.09 -6.90 -16.12
CA PHE A 340 -5.71 -7.14 -15.76
C PHE A 340 -4.76 -6.55 -16.80
N ARG A 341 -5.09 -6.65 -18.10
CA ARG A 341 -4.30 -6.03 -19.16
C ARG A 341 -4.17 -4.52 -18.96
N VAL A 342 -5.28 -3.81 -18.80
CA VAL A 342 -5.30 -2.35 -18.55
C VAL A 342 -4.53 -1.99 -17.29
N PHE A 343 -4.63 -2.81 -16.24
CA PHE A 343 -3.82 -2.62 -15.04
C PHE A 343 -2.32 -2.73 -15.33
N MET A 344 -1.88 -3.78 -16.03
CA MET A 344 -0.48 -3.99 -16.41
C MET A 344 0.03 -2.92 -17.39
N ASP A 345 -0.75 -2.52 -18.38
CA ASP A 345 -0.39 -1.47 -19.33
C ASP A 345 -0.12 -0.14 -18.60
N GLY A 346 -0.93 0.18 -17.59
CA GLY A 346 -0.69 1.32 -16.71
C GLY A 346 0.63 1.19 -15.93
N LEU A 347 0.98 0.00 -15.45
CA LEU A 347 2.25 -0.24 -14.76
C LEU A 347 3.45 -0.05 -15.69
N GLU A 348 3.36 -0.54 -16.93
CA GLU A 348 4.40 -0.35 -17.94
C GLU A 348 4.59 1.12 -18.31
N LEU A 349 3.51 1.90 -18.49
CA LEU A 349 3.61 3.36 -18.70
C LEU A 349 4.39 4.08 -17.60
N ARG A 350 4.31 3.59 -16.36
CA ARG A 350 5.06 4.15 -15.24
C ARG A 350 6.52 3.69 -15.24
N LYS A 351 6.81 2.45 -15.61
CA LYS A 351 8.18 1.95 -15.78
C LYS A 351 8.90 2.69 -16.90
N ASP A 352 8.25 2.88 -18.04
CA ASP A 352 8.77 3.61 -19.19
C ASP A 352 9.07 5.07 -18.84
N MET A 353 8.21 5.71 -18.04
CA MET A 353 8.48 7.04 -17.49
C MET A 353 9.80 7.05 -16.71
N TRP A 354 10.06 6.09 -15.82
CA TRP A 354 11.32 6.04 -15.09
C TRP A 354 12.53 5.79 -15.99
N VAL A 355 12.42 4.87 -16.96
CA VAL A 355 13.49 4.63 -17.94
C VAL A 355 13.85 5.93 -18.66
N ARG A 356 12.84 6.64 -19.15
CA ARG A 356 13.01 7.92 -19.83
C ARG A 356 13.64 8.98 -18.93
N LEU A 357 13.15 9.16 -17.71
CA LEU A 357 13.71 10.12 -16.75
C LEU A 357 15.18 9.80 -16.40
N ASN A 358 15.52 8.51 -16.27
CA ASN A 358 16.89 8.08 -16.01
C ASN A 358 17.82 8.40 -17.19
N ALA A 359 17.37 8.16 -18.43
CA ALA A 359 18.13 8.48 -19.63
C ALA A 359 18.33 10.00 -19.78
N GLU A 360 17.25 10.78 -19.67
CA GLU A 360 17.30 12.26 -19.73
C GLU A 360 18.26 12.84 -18.68
N ALA A 361 18.30 12.28 -17.47
CA ALA A 361 19.24 12.71 -16.43
C ALA A 361 20.68 12.29 -16.71
N GLY A 362 20.89 11.10 -17.30
CA GLY A 362 22.20 10.63 -17.73
C GLY A 362 22.80 11.53 -18.81
N ASP A 363 22.00 11.89 -19.82
CA ASP A 363 22.43 12.77 -20.92
C ASP A 363 22.80 14.17 -20.43
N LYS A 364 22.05 14.72 -19.46
CA LYS A 364 22.36 16.01 -18.82
C LYS A 364 23.69 15.99 -18.07
N LEU A 365 23.98 14.91 -17.35
CA LEU A 365 25.26 14.74 -16.65
C LEU A 365 26.44 14.58 -17.62
N ALA A 366 26.23 13.85 -18.73
CA ALA A 366 27.26 13.63 -19.75
C ALA A 366 27.57 14.89 -20.57
N SER A 367 26.58 15.74 -20.81
CA SER A 367 26.71 17.00 -21.56
C SER A 367 27.31 18.16 -20.76
N GLY A 368 27.75 17.92 -19.51
CA GLY A 368 28.35 18.95 -18.66
C GLY A 368 27.36 20.00 -18.15
N GLY A 369 26.05 19.74 -18.28
CA GLY A 369 25.04 20.55 -17.62
C GLY A 369 25.27 20.44 -16.11
N GLU A 370 25.57 21.57 -15.48
CA GLU A 370 25.69 21.66 -14.02
C GLU A 370 24.46 21.01 -13.39
N ALA A 371 24.64 19.82 -12.82
CA ALA A 371 23.79 19.38 -11.74
C ALA A 371 24.02 20.41 -10.63
N ALA A 372 23.09 21.34 -10.49
CA ALA A 372 23.09 22.30 -9.40
C ALA A 372 23.37 21.54 -8.09
N ASN A 373 24.46 21.95 -7.43
CA ASN A 373 24.96 21.51 -6.13
C ASN A 373 25.80 20.21 -6.12
N GLY A 374 27.07 20.37 -6.49
CA GLY A 374 28.23 19.96 -5.67
C GLY A 374 28.47 18.47 -5.48
N VAL A 375 29.12 17.83 -6.45
CA VAL A 375 29.77 16.52 -6.26
C VAL A 375 31.28 16.71 -6.26
N GLY A 376 31.89 16.60 -5.07
CA GLY A 376 33.31 16.36 -4.92
C GLY A 376 33.66 14.96 -5.44
N LYS A 377 34.69 14.88 -6.29
CA LYS A 377 35.31 13.63 -6.74
C LYS A 377 36.05 12.97 -5.57
N GLU A 378 35.82 11.67 -5.37
CA GLU A 378 36.74 10.64 -4.81
C GLU A 378 35.92 9.34 -4.61
N GLY A 379 36.34 8.12 -4.94
CA GLY A 379 37.61 7.63 -5.48
C GLY A 379 37.41 6.37 -6.35
N GLU A 380 38.56 5.77 -6.67
CA GLU A 380 38.83 4.80 -7.73
C GLU A 380 37.96 3.53 -7.73
N LYS A 381 37.51 3.12 -8.92
CA LYS A 381 36.90 1.80 -9.17
C LYS A 381 38.01 0.74 -9.26
N GLY A 382 38.07 -0.16 -8.27
CA GLY A 382 38.81 -1.41 -8.39
C GLY A 382 38.18 -2.35 -9.44
N PRO A 383 38.96 -3.26 -10.05
CA PRO A 383 38.51 -4.05 -11.19
C PRO A 383 37.47 -5.10 -10.80
N ILE A 384 36.50 -5.31 -11.70
CA ILE A 384 35.46 -6.32 -11.62
C ILE A 384 36.10 -7.69 -11.87
N VAL A 385 36.13 -8.55 -10.86
CA VAL A 385 36.48 -9.97 -11.01
C VAL A 385 35.23 -10.74 -11.40
N THR A 386 35.21 -11.22 -12.64
CA THR A 386 34.21 -12.15 -13.17
C THR A 386 34.66 -13.59 -12.92
N THR A 387 34.12 -14.24 -11.89
CA THR A 387 34.01 -15.71 -11.82
C THR A 387 32.94 -16.07 -10.79
N ILE A 388 31.88 -16.74 -11.26
CA ILE A 388 30.84 -17.34 -10.44
C ILE A 388 31.20 -18.82 -10.31
N GLU A 389 31.59 -19.27 -9.11
CA GLU A 389 31.60 -20.69 -8.77
C GLU A 389 30.24 -21.09 -8.18
N ALA A 390 29.72 -22.23 -8.63
CA ALA A 390 28.44 -22.78 -8.23
C ALA A 390 28.46 -23.28 -6.76
N PRO A 391 27.34 -23.22 -6.02
CA PRO A 391 27.30 -23.69 -4.64
C PRO A 391 27.40 -25.23 -4.58
N GLN A 392 28.32 -25.73 -3.76
CA GLN A 392 28.35 -27.14 -3.37
C GLN A 392 27.17 -27.47 -2.44
N GLU A 393 26.49 -28.56 -2.74
CA GLU A 393 25.48 -29.18 -1.88
C GLU A 393 26.11 -29.60 -0.55
N VAL A 394 25.44 -29.26 0.56
CA VAL A 394 25.73 -29.82 1.88
C VAL A 394 24.53 -30.66 2.30
N ARG A 395 24.81 -31.94 2.57
CA ARG A 395 23.89 -32.95 3.09
C ARG A 395 23.37 -32.64 4.49
#